data_AF-A0A1F7FHN4-F1
#
_entry.id   AF-A0A1F7FHN4-F1
#
_cell.length_a   1.000
_cell.length_b   1.000
_cell.length_c   1.000
_cell.angle_alpha   90.00
_cell.angle_beta   90.00
_cell.angle_gamma   90.00
#
_symmetry.space_group_name_H-M   'P 1'
#
loop_
_entity.id
_entity.type
_entity.pdbx_description
1 polymer ?
#
loop_
_entity_poly.entity_id
_entity_poly.type
_entity_poly.pdbx_seq_one_letter_code
_entity_poly.pdbx_strand_id
1 'polypeptide(L)'
;MRYPVLNALLKGSALVALLASATMLTPTQLASPLYAAQDAIYKYEVLSYSAASVTAFRTMILAEQSEVLAELGKKYAEKPEKIQENAAVVGYSHILSGVDELQNGMKDASADEERLAHSFIRLQRMHYTLLADRNDGAIEPKLKRGLKLLKNMIGKSLVLNVPDVKDPQAPIGARDAALEAARLFKPGSDKLVSREELANMSALEISRLQPTADHPALSGREPGDNYADFLESLTKLIQVCDKKLKRFNFQYAQRVVFYDELKEDATSPKIRVKDRFGIKWGLKWGDEVHTDVALTRLAIDLGASYTDPKFYSGPGETILVLDPPSKSKEGAVTSFAQLAANLLNSKFEFHADRYLLPAKDLVKGTNGEILCHGIVDEAMLERESIDKKYLGAPYVLFKECQLSFFNPAVKRFGGVSLGSVGAAEDRVTRSSIVFNTWIKNKDMKDDNSRAALLYNPQTGKFDRMVEFQSDLGCSLGHLKPSGEINSFESSFVKNLINGIGFSMKPLYVPASWKACTWADARWMALRIANFSRADLERCFAESGWPLFVQHLAIEKLIARRNELIVPFELGLDGIKPLPCDPALTITVKHNGREYQPVVNGRIDENCPLVKELEAGIHAEGLANVISRKND
;
A
#
# COMPACT_ATOMS: atom_id res chain seq x y z
N MET A 1 -25.38 -42.28 -30.05
CA MET A 1 -26.10 -41.35 -30.94
C MET A 1 -25.07 -40.47 -31.63
N ARG A 2 -24.90 -40.68 -32.94
CA ARG A 2 -24.01 -39.90 -33.81
C ARG A 2 -24.90 -38.94 -34.60
N TYR A 3 -24.61 -37.64 -34.59
CA TYR A 3 -25.20 -36.70 -35.53
C TYR A 3 -24.15 -36.26 -36.57
N PRO A 4 -24.51 -36.29 -37.87
CA PRO A 4 -23.68 -35.90 -38.99
C PRO A 4 -23.81 -34.40 -39.27
N VAL A 5 -22.86 -33.85 -40.05
CA VAL A 5 -23.00 -32.85 -41.11
C VAL A 5 -21.63 -32.18 -41.26
N LEU A 6 -20.80 -32.81 -42.09
CA LEU A 6 -19.54 -32.27 -42.59
C LEU A 6 -19.58 -32.51 -44.10
N ASN A 7 -20.29 -31.64 -44.83
CA ASN A 7 -20.21 -31.47 -46.28
C ASN A 7 -21.19 -30.39 -46.74
N ALA A 8 -20.75 -29.12 -46.70
CA ALA A 8 -21.14 -28.06 -47.63
C ALA A 8 -20.51 -26.74 -47.19
N LEU A 9 -19.28 -26.45 -47.63
CA LEU A 9 -18.75 -25.10 -47.90
C LEU A 9 -17.29 -25.18 -48.33
N LEU A 10 -17.07 -25.80 -49.49
CA LEU A 10 -15.83 -25.75 -50.26
C LEU A 10 -16.14 -25.12 -51.63
N LYS A 11 -16.60 -23.87 -51.65
CA LYS A 11 -16.58 -22.98 -52.82
C LYS A 11 -16.53 -21.52 -52.34
N GLY A 12 -15.31 -20.99 -52.23
CA GLY A 12 -15.04 -19.64 -51.73
C GLY A 12 -13.54 -19.34 -51.66
N SER A 13 -12.83 -19.73 -52.72
CA SER A 13 -11.39 -19.56 -52.93
C SER A 13 -11.04 -18.08 -53.16
N ALA A 14 -10.73 -17.38 -52.07
CA ALA A 14 -9.89 -16.17 -52.03
C ALA A 14 -9.60 -15.76 -50.56
N LEU A 15 -10.52 -16.04 -49.64
CA LEU A 15 -10.41 -15.60 -48.24
C LEU A 15 -9.55 -16.51 -47.36
N VAL A 16 -9.47 -17.81 -47.67
CA VAL A 16 -8.68 -18.80 -46.91
C VAL A 16 -7.17 -18.65 -47.15
N ALA A 17 -6.76 -18.20 -48.34
CA ALA A 17 -5.36 -17.90 -48.62
C ALA A 17 -4.86 -16.67 -47.84
N LEU A 18 -5.72 -15.65 -47.66
CA LEU A 18 -5.39 -14.45 -46.86
C LEU A 18 -5.36 -14.73 -45.34
N LEU A 19 -6.13 -15.71 -44.86
CA LEU A 19 -6.09 -16.16 -43.47
C LEU A 19 -4.93 -17.13 -43.18
N ALA A 20 -4.46 -17.90 -44.17
CA ALA A 20 -3.28 -18.76 -44.03
C ALA A 20 -1.94 -18.01 -44.18
N SER A 21 -1.93 -16.85 -44.86
CA SER A 21 -0.75 -15.97 -44.90
C SER A 21 -0.58 -15.09 -43.65
N ALA A 22 -1.62 -15.00 -42.80
CA ALA A 22 -1.57 -14.25 -41.53
C ALA A 22 -1.06 -15.09 -40.34
N THR A 23 -0.92 -16.42 -40.49
CA THR A 23 -0.48 -17.34 -39.43
C THR A 23 0.99 -17.75 -39.49
N MET A 24 1.76 -17.19 -40.43
CA MET A 24 3.23 -17.35 -40.52
C MET A 24 4.00 -16.06 -40.25
N LEU A 25 3.35 -15.07 -39.62
CA LEU A 25 4.04 -13.98 -38.98
C LEU A 25 4.58 -14.51 -37.65
N THR A 26 5.89 -14.38 -37.46
CA THR A 26 6.52 -14.44 -36.13
C THR A 26 5.63 -13.71 -35.12
N PRO A 27 5.61 -14.11 -33.84
CA PRO A 27 4.91 -13.37 -32.80
C PRO A 27 5.61 -12.03 -32.64
N THR A 28 5.30 -11.09 -33.52
CA THR A 28 5.50 -9.67 -33.30
C THR A 28 4.61 -9.41 -32.11
N GLN A 29 5.24 -9.17 -30.96
CA GLN A 29 4.59 -8.69 -29.74
C GLN A 29 3.63 -7.58 -30.17
N LEU A 30 2.33 -7.90 -30.27
CA LEU A 30 1.29 -6.90 -30.48
C LEU A 30 1.54 -5.87 -29.41
N ALA A 31 2.01 -4.69 -29.82
CA ALA A 31 2.54 -3.67 -28.95
C ALA A 31 1.56 -3.48 -27.80
N SER A 32 1.95 -3.98 -26.62
CA SER A 32 1.09 -3.94 -25.45
C SER A 32 0.72 -2.48 -25.20
N PRO A 33 -0.51 -2.18 -24.75
CA PRO A 33 -0.91 -0.81 -24.48
C PRO A 33 0.20 -0.07 -23.72
N LEU A 34 0.60 1.12 -24.19
CA LEU A 34 1.48 2.00 -23.44
C LEU A 34 0.77 2.38 -22.11
N TYR A 35 1.03 1.63 -21.05
CA TYR A 35 0.43 1.85 -19.73
C TYR A 35 1.13 2.98 -18.97
N ALA A 36 0.39 3.74 -18.16
CA ALA A 36 0.94 4.68 -17.19
C ALA A 36 1.75 3.93 -16.12
N ALA A 37 3.07 3.89 -16.24
CA ALA A 37 3.93 3.91 -15.07
C ALA A 37 4.06 5.38 -14.65
N GLN A 38 3.67 5.70 -13.41
CA GLN A 38 4.04 6.98 -12.81
C GLN A 38 5.32 6.72 -12.03
N ASP A 39 6.44 6.81 -12.75
CA ASP A 39 7.75 6.85 -12.13
C ASP A 39 7.81 8.12 -11.28
N ALA A 40 8.23 7.99 -10.02
CA ALA A 40 8.49 9.13 -9.16
C ALA A 40 9.65 9.99 -9.71
N ILE A 41 10.66 9.35 -10.32
CA ILE A 41 11.75 10.01 -11.05
C ILE A 41 11.76 9.51 -12.49
N TYR A 42 11.26 10.35 -13.40
CA TYR A 42 11.18 10.03 -14.81
C TYR A 42 12.59 9.91 -15.43
N LYS A 43 12.88 8.81 -16.11
CA LYS A 43 14.17 8.54 -16.77
C LYS A 43 15.38 8.56 -15.81
N TYR A 44 15.22 8.03 -14.59
CA TYR A 44 16.36 7.78 -13.71
C TYR A 44 17.43 6.93 -14.43
N GLU A 45 18.68 7.40 -14.42
CA GLU A 45 19.80 6.70 -15.05
C GLU A 45 20.37 5.65 -14.11
N VAL A 46 20.22 4.37 -14.48
CA VAL A 46 20.82 3.26 -13.72
C VAL A 46 22.21 3.00 -14.25
N LEU A 47 23.21 3.14 -13.38
CA LEU A 47 24.60 2.83 -13.68
C LEU A 47 24.82 1.32 -13.61
N SER A 48 25.49 0.78 -14.64
CA SER A 48 25.97 -0.60 -14.60
C SER A 48 27.03 -0.76 -13.51
N TYR A 49 27.11 -1.95 -12.92
CA TYR A 49 28.12 -2.23 -11.90
C TYR A 49 29.52 -2.27 -12.53
N SER A 50 30.40 -1.38 -12.08
CA SER A 50 31.83 -1.34 -12.40
C SER A 50 32.57 -0.44 -11.40
N ALA A 51 33.89 -0.56 -11.28
CA ALA A 51 34.68 0.30 -10.37
C ALA A 51 34.54 1.79 -10.70
N ALA A 52 34.48 2.10 -12.00
CA ALA A 52 34.29 3.46 -12.50
C ALA A 52 32.89 3.98 -12.13
N SER A 53 31.85 3.17 -12.36
CA SER A 53 30.46 3.52 -12.02
C SER A 53 30.26 3.74 -10.53
N VAL A 54 30.83 2.89 -9.69
CA VAL A 54 30.76 3.03 -8.22
C VAL A 54 31.44 4.32 -7.76
N THR A 55 32.58 4.66 -8.34
CA THR A 55 33.31 5.90 -8.01
C THR A 55 32.56 7.14 -8.49
N ALA A 56 31.99 7.10 -9.70
CA ALA A 56 31.17 8.17 -10.25
C ALA A 56 29.92 8.39 -9.38
N PHE A 57 29.23 7.31 -9.01
CA PHE A 57 28.08 7.35 -8.12
C PHE A 57 28.44 7.95 -6.76
N ARG A 58 29.55 7.54 -6.14
CA ARG A 58 30.04 8.11 -4.87
C ARG A 58 30.22 9.63 -4.95
N THR A 59 30.83 10.09 -6.04
CA THR A 59 31.14 11.51 -6.26
C THR A 59 29.86 12.33 -6.41
N MET A 60 28.89 11.82 -7.17
CA MET A 60 27.55 12.41 -7.31
C MET A 60 26.85 12.51 -5.95
N ILE A 61 26.82 11.42 -5.17
CA ILE A 61 26.18 11.39 -3.85
C ILE A 61 26.81 12.39 -2.87
N LEU A 62 28.14 12.54 -2.87
CA LEU A 62 28.84 13.54 -2.05
C LEU A 62 28.44 14.98 -2.42
N ALA A 63 28.32 15.27 -3.72
CA ALA A 63 27.91 16.59 -4.19
C ALA A 63 26.47 16.91 -3.73
N GLU A 64 25.54 15.99 -3.96
CA GLU A 64 24.13 16.16 -3.53
C GLU A 64 23.97 16.27 -2.02
N GLN A 65 24.71 15.46 -1.24
CA GLN A 65 24.70 15.58 0.23
C GLN A 65 25.22 16.94 0.68
N SER A 66 26.26 17.47 0.02
CA SER A 66 26.82 18.78 0.33
C SER A 66 25.81 19.91 0.06
N GLU A 67 25.05 19.80 -1.03
CA GLU A 67 23.95 20.73 -1.34
C GLU A 67 22.88 20.70 -0.25
N VAL A 68 22.41 19.51 0.14
CA VAL A 68 21.42 19.36 1.23
C VAL A 68 21.93 19.93 2.54
N LEU A 69 23.18 19.66 2.89
CA LEU A 69 23.79 20.22 4.10
C LEU A 69 23.86 21.76 4.05
N ALA A 70 24.18 22.34 2.89
CA ALA A 70 24.18 23.78 2.71
C ALA A 70 22.78 24.41 2.85
N GLU A 71 21.75 23.78 2.25
CA GLU A 71 20.36 24.22 2.39
C GLU A 71 19.85 24.13 3.83
N LEU A 72 20.11 23.01 4.49
CA LEU A 72 19.72 22.80 5.88
C LEU A 72 20.50 23.70 6.84
N GLY A 73 21.77 23.98 6.54
CA GLY A 73 22.59 24.94 7.29
C GLY A 73 22.00 26.34 7.25
N LYS A 74 21.44 26.77 6.11
CA LYS A 74 20.69 28.04 6.02
C LYS A 74 19.39 27.99 6.82
N LYS A 75 18.64 26.89 6.74
CA LYS A 75 17.32 26.75 7.40
C LYS A 75 17.41 26.55 8.91
N TYR A 76 18.47 25.93 9.40
CA TYR A 76 18.64 25.49 10.79
C TYR A 76 20.01 25.89 11.35
N ALA A 77 20.48 27.11 11.04
CA ALA A 77 21.80 27.61 11.43
C ALA A 77 22.12 27.44 12.94
N GLU A 78 21.11 27.55 13.80
CA GLU A 78 21.24 27.46 15.26
C GLU A 78 20.91 26.06 15.83
N LYS A 79 20.58 25.07 14.98
CA LYS A 79 20.06 23.75 15.39
C LYS A 79 20.75 22.62 14.63
N PRO A 80 22.06 22.41 14.85
CA PRO A 80 22.83 21.39 14.14
C PRO A 80 22.27 19.97 14.30
N GLU A 81 21.63 19.67 15.43
CA GLU A 81 20.96 18.40 15.69
C GLU A 81 19.84 18.12 14.67
N LYS A 82 19.09 19.16 14.26
CA LYS A 82 18.03 19.01 13.25
C LYS A 82 18.57 18.72 11.85
N ILE A 83 19.79 19.16 11.57
CA ILE A 83 20.48 18.87 10.31
C ILE A 83 20.91 17.40 10.30
N GLN A 84 21.55 16.94 11.38
CA GLN A 84 22.01 15.56 11.51
C GLN A 84 20.86 14.55 11.52
N GLU A 85 19.73 14.90 12.13
CA GLU A 85 18.54 14.05 12.19
C GLU A 85 17.67 14.13 10.92
N ASN A 86 18.01 14.98 9.96
CA ASN A 86 17.24 15.13 8.73
C ASN A 86 17.28 13.82 7.92
N ALA A 87 16.11 13.38 7.44
CA ALA A 87 16.00 12.12 6.70
C ALA A 87 16.94 12.05 5.49
N ALA A 88 17.06 13.12 4.69
CA ALA A 88 17.93 13.13 3.52
C ALA A 88 19.41 13.00 3.90
N VAL A 89 19.87 13.71 4.93
CA VAL A 89 21.26 13.62 5.41
C VAL A 89 21.59 12.20 5.90
N VAL A 90 20.69 11.60 6.68
CA VAL A 90 20.83 10.21 7.15
C VAL A 90 20.85 9.25 5.96
N GLY A 91 19.95 9.44 4.99
CA GLY A 91 19.87 8.60 3.80
C GLY A 91 21.14 8.65 2.95
N TYR A 92 21.63 9.85 2.63
CA TYR A 92 22.90 10.00 1.90
C TYR A 92 24.09 9.42 2.67
N SER A 93 24.13 9.59 3.99
CA SER A 93 25.19 9.00 4.83
C SER A 93 25.17 7.47 4.78
N HIS A 94 23.98 6.86 4.78
CA HIS A 94 23.83 5.42 4.63
C HIS A 94 24.29 4.95 3.25
N ILE A 95 23.94 5.67 2.18
CA ILE A 95 24.41 5.35 0.83
C ILE A 95 25.94 5.41 0.76
N LEU A 96 26.56 6.47 1.28
CA LEU A 96 28.02 6.63 1.28
C LEU A 96 28.72 5.51 2.05
N SER A 97 28.19 5.13 3.22
CA SER A 97 28.71 3.98 3.98
C SER A 97 28.65 2.70 3.15
N GLY A 98 27.52 2.42 2.50
CA GLY A 98 27.37 1.25 1.64
C GLY A 98 28.25 1.28 0.39
N VAL A 99 28.51 2.46 -0.18
CA VAL A 99 29.46 2.63 -1.29
C VAL A 99 30.89 2.37 -0.84
N ASP A 100 31.29 2.83 0.35
CA ASP A 100 32.62 2.57 0.91
C ASP A 100 32.80 1.06 1.20
N GLU A 101 31.77 0.39 1.74
CA GLU A 101 31.74 -1.08 1.89
C GLU A 101 31.87 -1.80 0.54
N LEU A 102 31.13 -1.34 -0.48
CA LEU A 102 31.19 -1.88 -1.83
C LEU A 102 32.61 -1.74 -2.41
N GLN A 103 33.21 -0.56 -2.34
CA GLN A 103 34.58 -0.31 -2.82
C GLN A 103 35.63 -1.17 -2.10
N ASN A 104 35.41 -1.49 -0.82
CA ASN A 104 36.28 -2.39 -0.09
C ASN A 104 36.08 -3.85 -0.53
N GLY A 105 34.83 -4.28 -0.73
CA GLY A 105 34.51 -5.60 -1.29
C GLY A 105 35.10 -5.81 -2.68
N MET A 106 35.14 -4.78 -3.52
CA MET A 106 35.76 -4.83 -4.86
C MET A 106 37.27 -5.07 -4.85
N LYS A 107 37.95 -4.79 -3.73
CA LYS A 107 39.39 -5.06 -3.56
C LYS A 107 39.63 -6.49 -3.08
N ASP A 108 38.61 -7.16 -2.57
CA ASP A 108 38.67 -8.54 -2.12
C ASP A 108 38.40 -9.47 -3.29
N ALA A 109 39.43 -10.19 -3.75
CA ALA A 109 39.32 -11.14 -4.86
C ALA A 109 38.39 -12.33 -4.56
N SER A 110 38.00 -12.54 -3.29
CA SER A 110 37.05 -13.58 -2.89
C SER A 110 35.59 -13.10 -2.85
N ALA A 111 35.35 -11.80 -3.06
CA ALA A 111 34.01 -11.26 -3.05
C ALA A 111 33.20 -11.72 -4.26
N ASP A 112 31.95 -12.08 -4.01
CA ASP A 112 30.99 -12.47 -5.05
C ASP A 112 30.55 -11.22 -5.85
N GLU A 113 30.93 -11.19 -7.13
CA GLU A 113 30.64 -10.07 -8.04
C GLU A 113 29.14 -9.82 -8.19
N GLU A 114 28.31 -10.86 -8.22
CA GLU A 114 26.85 -10.73 -8.35
C GLU A 114 26.25 -10.09 -7.10
N ARG A 115 26.75 -10.47 -5.91
CA ARG A 115 26.38 -9.84 -4.64
C ARG A 115 26.76 -8.36 -4.59
N LEU A 116 27.95 -8.01 -5.07
CA LEU A 116 28.39 -6.61 -5.12
C LEU A 116 27.55 -5.80 -6.12
N ALA A 117 27.28 -6.33 -7.31
CA ALA A 117 26.42 -5.70 -8.31
C ALA A 117 25.01 -5.44 -7.76
N HIS A 118 24.44 -6.39 -7.02
CA HIS A 118 23.16 -6.21 -6.35
C HIS A 118 23.19 -5.14 -5.27
N SER A 119 24.23 -5.16 -4.43
CA SER A 119 24.41 -4.15 -3.38
C SER A 119 24.45 -2.75 -4.00
N PHE A 120 25.11 -2.61 -5.16
CA PHE A 120 25.11 -1.35 -5.92
C PHE A 120 23.71 -0.96 -6.42
N ILE A 121 22.91 -1.91 -6.91
CA ILE A 121 21.51 -1.66 -7.28
C ILE A 121 20.67 -1.21 -6.07
N ARG A 122 20.82 -1.83 -4.90
CA ARG A 122 20.12 -1.41 -3.66
C ARG A 122 20.47 0.03 -3.28
N LEU A 123 21.74 0.43 -3.40
CA LEU A 123 22.17 1.82 -3.15
C LEU A 123 21.56 2.79 -4.16
N GLN A 124 21.50 2.42 -5.45
CA GLN A 124 20.83 3.21 -6.48
C GLN A 124 19.31 3.29 -6.25
N ARG A 125 18.66 2.23 -5.74
CA ARG A 125 17.23 2.25 -5.37
C ARG A 125 16.97 3.24 -4.25
N MET A 126 17.84 3.27 -3.25
CA MET A 126 17.73 4.22 -2.16
C MET A 126 17.95 5.66 -2.65
N HIS A 127 18.93 5.88 -3.53
CA HIS A 127 19.14 7.17 -4.17
C HIS A 127 17.91 7.65 -4.94
N TYR A 128 17.29 6.79 -5.76
CA TYR A 128 16.01 7.06 -6.42
C TYR A 128 14.95 7.57 -5.44
N THR A 129 14.82 6.92 -4.28
CA THR A 129 13.82 7.31 -3.26
C THR A 129 14.13 8.65 -2.58
N LEU A 130 15.42 9.01 -2.43
CA LEU A 130 15.84 10.30 -1.89
C LEU A 130 15.53 11.44 -2.88
N LEU A 131 15.83 11.24 -4.15
CA LEU A 131 15.45 12.17 -5.22
C LEU A 131 13.93 12.34 -5.26
N ALA A 132 13.18 11.23 -5.17
CA ALA A 132 11.72 11.25 -5.14
C ALA A 132 11.15 12.01 -3.94
N ASP A 133 11.77 11.93 -2.77
CA ASP A 133 11.34 12.67 -1.57
C ASP A 133 11.54 14.17 -1.72
N ARG A 134 12.69 14.55 -2.28
CA ARG A 134 13.08 15.94 -2.49
C ARG A 134 12.33 16.60 -3.66
N ASN A 135 11.65 15.81 -4.48
CA ASN A 135 11.12 16.21 -5.80
C ASN A 135 12.24 16.67 -6.75
N ASP A 136 13.46 16.19 -6.53
CA ASP A 136 14.64 16.52 -7.33
C ASP A 136 14.78 15.47 -8.43
N GLY A 137 13.99 15.62 -9.49
CA GLY A 137 14.02 14.73 -10.63
C GLY A 137 13.12 15.19 -11.76
N ALA A 138 13.32 14.63 -12.95
CA ALA A 138 12.41 14.89 -14.05
C ALA A 138 11.02 14.31 -13.71
N ILE A 139 9.97 15.10 -13.93
CA ILE A 139 8.60 14.67 -13.74
C ILE A 139 7.99 14.41 -15.13
N GLU A 140 7.29 13.29 -15.31
CA GLU A 140 6.60 13.05 -16.58
C GLU A 140 5.59 14.19 -16.86
N PRO A 141 5.61 14.81 -18.06
CA PRO A 141 4.73 15.92 -18.40
C PRO A 141 3.25 15.62 -18.15
N LYS A 142 2.52 16.57 -17.53
CA LYS A 142 1.11 16.42 -17.13
C LYS A 142 0.20 15.96 -18.28
N LEU A 143 0.38 16.51 -19.49
CA LEU A 143 -0.41 16.12 -20.67
C LEU A 143 -0.22 14.66 -21.04
N LYS A 144 1.03 14.18 -21.05
CA LYS A 144 1.37 12.79 -21.35
C LYS A 144 0.77 11.85 -20.29
N ARG A 145 0.86 12.23 -19.02
CA ARG A 145 0.24 11.49 -17.91
C ARG A 145 -1.28 11.42 -18.05
N GLY A 146 -1.92 12.55 -18.32
CA GLY A 146 -3.37 12.64 -18.53
C GLY A 146 -3.85 11.77 -19.70
N LEU A 147 -3.12 11.77 -20.83
CA LEU A 147 -3.43 10.91 -21.97
C LEU A 147 -3.32 9.42 -21.65
N LYS A 148 -2.28 9.00 -20.92
CA LYS A 148 -2.14 7.60 -20.48
C LYS A 148 -3.26 7.17 -19.52
N LEU A 149 -3.59 8.02 -18.54
CA LEU A 149 -4.68 7.79 -17.60
C LEU A 149 -6.03 7.66 -18.32
N LEU A 150 -6.33 8.58 -19.25
CA LEU A 150 -7.57 8.56 -20.03
C LEU A 150 -7.68 7.28 -20.86
N LYS A 151 -6.58 6.85 -21.49
CA LYS A 151 -6.53 5.58 -22.24
C LYS A 151 -6.83 4.37 -21.36
N ASN A 152 -6.28 4.34 -20.14
CA ASN A 152 -6.54 3.28 -19.16
C ASN A 152 -8.01 3.29 -18.70
N MET A 153 -8.65 4.47 -18.61
CA MET A 153 -10.06 4.60 -18.19
C MET A 153 -11.07 4.26 -19.28
N ILE A 154 -10.79 4.59 -20.55
CA ILE A 154 -11.73 4.40 -21.68
C ILE A 154 -11.67 2.97 -22.25
N GLY A 155 -10.55 2.26 -22.07
CA GLY A 155 -10.45 0.86 -22.47
C GLY A 155 -11.48 -0.04 -21.79
N LYS A 156 -12.04 -1.01 -22.52
CA LYS A 156 -12.81 -2.13 -21.93
C LYS A 156 -12.01 -2.79 -20.81
N SER A 157 -12.70 -3.40 -19.83
CA SER A 157 -12.14 -4.07 -18.64
C SER A 157 -10.70 -4.52 -18.85
N LEU A 158 -9.74 -3.83 -18.20
CA LEU A 158 -8.35 -4.21 -18.30
C LEU A 158 -8.20 -5.58 -17.65
N VAL A 159 -7.78 -6.58 -18.43
CA VAL A 159 -7.36 -7.86 -17.88
C VAL A 159 -5.84 -7.79 -17.81
N LEU A 160 -5.30 -7.72 -16.59
CA LEU A 160 -3.88 -7.83 -16.36
C LEU A 160 -3.46 -9.28 -16.55
N ASN A 161 -2.36 -9.55 -17.24
CA ASN A 161 -2.01 -10.90 -17.64
C ASN A 161 -0.66 -11.32 -17.07
N VAL A 162 -0.58 -12.56 -16.59
CA VAL A 162 0.65 -13.30 -16.31
C VAL A 162 0.74 -14.45 -17.32
N PRO A 163 1.92 -14.76 -17.88
CA PRO A 163 2.05 -15.90 -18.80
C PRO A 163 1.60 -17.20 -18.12
N ASP A 164 0.91 -18.05 -18.88
CA ASP A 164 0.56 -19.41 -18.46
C ASP A 164 1.64 -20.40 -18.88
N VAL A 165 1.78 -21.51 -18.17
CA VAL A 165 2.78 -22.55 -18.42
C VAL A 165 2.08 -23.87 -18.67
N LYS A 166 2.28 -24.46 -19.85
CA LYS A 166 1.60 -25.69 -20.27
C LYS A 166 1.99 -26.92 -19.44
N ASP A 167 3.26 -26.98 -19.02
CA ASP A 167 3.80 -28.04 -18.18
C ASP A 167 4.71 -27.40 -17.11
N PRO A 168 4.17 -27.07 -15.93
CA PRO A 168 4.93 -26.39 -14.88
C PRO A 168 5.98 -27.29 -14.21
N GLN A 169 6.02 -28.59 -14.53
CA GLN A 169 7.00 -29.56 -14.01
C GLN A 169 8.16 -29.80 -14.99
N ALA A 170 8.05 -29.36 -16.24
CA ALA A 170 9.15 -29.41 -17.19
C ALA A 170 10.20 -28.32 -16.91
N PRO A 171 11.51 -28.59 -17.14
CA PRO A 171 12.54 -27.56 -17.10
C PRO A 171 12.24 -26.40 -18.05
N ILE A 172 12.45 -25.17 -17.58
CA ILE A 172 12.08 -23.97 -18.34
C ILE A 172 13.09 -23.61 -19.45
N GLY A 173 14.32 -24.12 -19.36
CA GLY A 173 15.40 -23.84 -20.30
C GLY A 173 15.99 -22.42 -20.18
N ALA A 174 17.12 -22.21 -20.86
CA ALA A 174 17.95 -21.01 -20.69
C ALA A 174 17.24 -19.69 -21.07
N ARG A 175 16.39 -19.72 -22.11
CA ARG A 175 15.67 -18.53 -22.57
C ARG A 175 14.69 -18.03 -21.51
N ASP A 176 13.90 -18.93 -20.94
CA ASP A 176 12.86 -18.54 -19.99
C ASP A 176 13.48 -18.30 -18.60
N ALA A 177 14.59 -18.98 -18.26
CA ALA A 177 15.38 -18.68 -17.07
C ALA A 177 15.97 -17.26 -17.05
N ALA A 178 16.23 -16.66 -18.21
CA ALA A 178 16.65 -15.25 -18.30
C ALA A 178 15.51 -14.27 -17.98
N LEU A 179 14.24 -14.70 -18.09
CA LEU A 179 13.07 -13.90 -17.77
C LEU A 179 12.67 -14.01 -16.29
N GLU A 180 13.10 -15.04 -15.59
CA GLU A 180 12.81 -15.24 -14.17
C GLU A 180 13.39 -14.15 -13.28
N ALA A 181 12.82 -13.97 -12.09
CA ALA A 181 13.37 -13.08 -11.08
C ALA A 181 14.82 -13.46 -10.76
N ALA A 182 15.66 -12.47 -10.52
CA ALA A 182 17.02 -12.69 -10.07
C ALA A 182 17.04 -12.98 -8.56
N ARG A 183 18.19 -13.45 -8.06
CA ARG A 183 18.48 -13.50 -6.61
C ARG A 183 17.51 -14.37 -5.82
N LEU A 184 17.31 -15.57 -6.34
CA LEU A 184 16.44 -16.57 -5.76
C LEU A 184 17.27 -17.57 -4.96
N PHE A 185 16.80 -17.87 -3.76
CA PHE A 185 17.47 -18.74 -2.81
C PHE A 185 16.60 -19.95 -2.51
N LYS A 186 17.23 -21.11 -2.31
CA LYS A 186 16.51 -22.27 -1.78
C LYS A 186 16.07 -21.95 -0.34
N PRO A 187 14.87 -22.38 0.10
CA PRO A 187 14.44 -22.17 1.49
C PRO A 187 15.48 -22.67 2.49
N GLY A 188 15.84 -21.83 3.46
CA GLY A 188 16.86 -22.14 4.48
C GLY A 188 18.31 -22.15 3.97
N SER A 189 18.55 -21.73 2.72
CA SER A 189 19.87 -21.64 2.10
C SER A 189 20.20 -20.19 1.77
N ASP A 190 21.43 -19.82 2.04
CA ASP A 190 22.10 -18.58 1.67
C ASP A 190 22.86 -18.70 0.33
N LYS A 191 22.82 -19.90 -0.28
CA LYS A 191 23.31 -20.11 -1.66
C LYS A 191 22.28 -19.61 -2.68
N LEU A 192 22.73 -18.66 -3.50
CA LEU A 192 22.05 -18.18 -4.69
C LEU A 192 21.91 -19.27 -5.75
N VAL A 193 20.74 -19.36 -6.38
CA VAL A 193 20.49 -20.23 -7.53
C VAL A 193 20.90 -19.50 -8.81
N SER A 194 21.86 -20.06 -9.54
CA SER A 194 22.37 -19.46 -10.80
C SER A 194 21.34 -19.52 -11.93
N ARG A 195 21.56 -18.75 -13.01
CA ARG A 195 20.70 -18.81 -14.21
C ARG A 195 20.74 -20.17 -14.89
N GLU A 196 21.88 -20.84 -14.89
CA GLU A 196 22.05 -22.20 -15.40
C GLU A 196 21.31 -23.21 -14.53
N GLU A 197 21.34 -23.05 -13.20
CA GLU A 197 20.53 -23.86 -12.30
C GLU A 197 19.04 -23.63 -12.57
N LEU A 198 18.58 -22.38 -12.68
CA LEU A 198 17.19 -22.03 -13.01
C LEU A 198 16.74 -22.64 -14.36
N ALA A 199 17.60 -22.66 -15.38
CA ALA A 199 17.30 -23.25 -16.68
C ALA A 199 16.98 -24.75 -16.62
N ASN A 200 17.54 -25.45 -15.62
CA ASN A 200 17.31 -26.87 -15.39
C ASN A 200 16.17 -27.14 -14.39
N MET A 201 15.65 -26.09 -13.75
CA MET A 201 14.51 -26.18 -12.85
C MET A 201 13.20 -25.99 -13.62
N SER A 202 12.15 -26.59 -13.09
CA SER A 202 10.78 -26.36 -13.52
C SER A 202 10.20 -25.07 -12.94
N ALA A 203 9.16 -24.52 -13.57
CA ALA A 203 8.47 -23.33 -13.07
C ALA A 203 7.91 -23.56 -11.65
N LEU A 204 7.46 -24.79 -11.37
CA LEU A 204 7.01 -25.23 -10.05
C LEU A 204 8.14 -25.14 -9.00
N GLU A 205 9.32 -25.67 -9.31
CA GLU A 205 10.47 -25.61 -8.39
C GLU A 205 10.95 -24.17 -8.16
N ILE A 206 10.98 -23.35 -9.22
CA ILE A 206 11.37 -21.95 -9.15
C ILE A 206 10.40 -21.15 -8.27
N SER A 207 9.11 -21.46 -8.31
CA SER A 207 8.10 -20.80 -7.47
C SER A 207 8.29 -21.05 -5.97
N ARG A 208 9.02 -22.12 -5.59
CA ARG A 208 9.33 -22.45 -4.19
C ARG A 208 10.59 -21.77 -3.66
N LEU A 209 11.40 -21.19 -4.54
CA LEU A 209 12.54 -20.36 -4.13
C LEU A 209 12.05 -19.11 -3.40
N GLN A 210 12.93 -18.47 -2.64
CA GLN A 210 12.62 -17.26 -1.88
C GLN A 210 13.52 -16.11 -2.32
N PRO A 211 13.06 -14.85 -2.22
CA PRO A 211 13.97 -13.72 -2.13
C PRO A 211 14.93 -13.89 -0.95
N THR A 212 16.03 -13.13 -0.94
CA THR A 212 16.94 -13.08 0.22
C THR A 212 16.20 -12.77 1.52
N ALA A 213 16.64 -13.36 2.63
CA ALA A 213 16.02 -13.23 3.95
C ALA A 213 16.02 -11.77 4.48
N ASP A 214 16.95 -10.95 4.00
CA ASP A 214 17.07 -9.52 4.32
C ASP A 214 16.35 -8.60 3.33
N HIS A 215 15.44 -9.12 2.51
CA HIS A 215 14.79 -8.33 1.46
C HIS A 215 14.07 -7.11 2.06
N PRO A 216 14.29 -5.89 1.54
CA PRO A 216 13.77 -4.69 2.18
C PRO A 216 12.24 -4.65 2.21
N ALA A 217 11.55 -5.32 1.27
CA ALA A 217 10.08 -5.40 1.23
C ALA A 217 9.45 -6.63 1.89
N LEU A 218 10.23 -7.62 2.35
CA LEU A 218 9.71 -8.90 2.83
C LEU A 218 10.43 -9.30 4.13
N SER A 219 9.67 -9.56 5.18
CA SER A 219 10.21 -9.90 6.51
C SER A 219 10.79 -11.32 6.63
N GLY A 220 10.57 -12.17 5.63
CA GLY A 220 10.88 -13.61 5.69
C GLY A 220 9.91 -14.43 6.57
N ARG A 221 8.93 -13.80 7.23
CA ARG A 221 7.89 -14.50 8.00
C ARG A 221 6.90 -15.17 7.06
N GLU A 222 6.36 -16.31 7.46
CA GLU A 222 5.25 -16.95 6.76
C GLU A 222 3.94 -16.16 6.95
N PRO A 223 2.99 -16.26 6.00
CA PRO A 223 1.69 -15.63 6.15
C PRO A 223 0.93 -16.12 7.39
N GLY A 224 0.26 -15.20 8.09
CA GLY A 224 -0.48 -15.49 9.33
C GLY A 224 -0.45 -14.33 10.31
N ASP A 225 -0.74 -14.61 11.59
CA ASP A 225 -0.87 -13.65 12.70
C ASP A 225 0.44 -12.94 13.05
N ASN A 226 0.78 -11.89 12.30
CA ASN A 226 2.04 -11.17 12.44
C ASN A 226 1.85 -9.73 12.95
N TYR A 227 0.66 -9.16 12.80
CA TYR A 227 0.44 -7.74 13.06
C TYR A 227 0.61 -7.32 14.53
N ALA A 228 0.19 -8.16 15.48
CA ALA A 228 0.37 -7.86 16.91
C ALA A 228 1.86 -7.76 17.29
N ASP A 229 2.65 -8.77 16.88
CA ASP A 229 4.11 -8.78 17.06
C ASP A 229 4.79 -7.59 16.37
N PHE A 230 4.30 -7.21 15.19
CA PHE A 230 4.78 -6.05 14.46
C PHE A 230 4.55 -4.76 15.24
N LEU A 231 3.33 -4.53 15.77
CA LEU A 231 3.03 -3.36 16.60
C LEU A 231 3.83 -3.34 17.89
N GLU A 232 4.02 -4.48 18.55
CA GLU A 232 4.84 -4.59 19.75
C GLU A 232 6.30 -4.24 19.45
N SER A 233 6.85 -4.78 18.35
CA SER A 233 8.21 -4.50 17.90
C SER A 233 8.40 -3.02 17.58
N LEU A 234 7.44 -2.39 16.89
CA LEU A 234 7.47 -0.96 16.63
C LEU A 234 7.39 -0.14 17.92
N THR A 235 6.54 -0.53 18.86
CA THR A 235 6.41 0.16 20.16
C THR A 235 7.74 0.14 20.90
N LYS A 236 8.39 -1.03 20.99
CA LYS A 236 9.72 -1.16 21.59
C LYS A 236 10.75 -0.29 20.86
N LEU A 237 10.71 -0.27 19.53
CA LEU A 237 11.62 0.54 18.74
C LEU A 237 11.48 2.04 19.03
N ILE A 238 10.25 2.53 19.11
CA ILE A 238 9.93 3.93 19.44
C ILE A 238 10.40 4.29 20.84
N GLN A 239 10.17 3.40 21.82
CA GLN A 239 10.57 3.61 23.20
C GLN A 239 12.10 3.70 23.38
N VAL A 240 12.86 3.02 22.52
CA VAL A 240 14.33 3.01 22.57
C VAL A 240 14.94 4.13 21.71
N CYS A 241 14.27 4.56 20.63
CA CYS A 241 14.83 5.58 19.73
C CYS A 241 14.91 6.98 20.36
N ASP A 242 14.00 7.32 21.27
CA ASP A 242 14.00 8.59 22.01
C ASP A 242 13.61 8.36 23.47
N LYS A 243 14.46 8.83 24.39
CA LYS A 243 14.24 8.74 25.84
C LYS A 243 12.91 9.37 26.29
N LYS A 244 12.42 10.39 25.59
CA LYS A 244 11.11 11.03 25.86
C LYS A 244 9.93 10.11 25.55
N LEU A 245 10.15 9.09 24.72
CA LEU A 245 9.14 8.16 24.25
C LEU A 245 9.17 6.83 25.01
N LYS A 246 9.92 6.71 26.11
CA LYS A 246 10.02 5.48 26.93
C LYS A 246 8.67 4.91 27.39
N ARG A 247 7.65 5.76 27.50
CA ARG A 247 6.27 5.38 27.90
C ARG A 247 5.28 5.31 26.72
N PHE A 248 5.77 5.38 25.49
CA PHE A 248 4.91 5.36 24.30
C PHE A 248 4.09 4.07 24.25
N ASN A 249 2.80 4.20 23.94
CA ASN A 249 1.88 3.11 23.66
C ASN A 249 0.81 3.64 22.70
N PHE A 250 0.47 2.85 21.67
CA PHE A 250 -0.49 3.23 20.64
C PHE A 250 -1.88 3.57 21.19
N GLN A 251 -2.43 2.77 22.10
CA GLN A 251 -3.76 2.99 22.69
C GLN A 251 -3.85 4.33 23.42
N TYR A 252 -2.79 4.69 24.14
CA TYR A 252 -2.74 5.96 24.86
C TYR A 252 -2.51 7.15 23.91
N ALA A 253 -1.68 6.96 22.88
CA ALA A 253 -1.36 7.99 21.90
C ALA A 253 -2.54 8.36 21.00
N GLN A 254 -3.36 7.38 20.59
CA GLN A 254 -4.50 7.61 19.69
C GLN A 254 -5.69 8.32 20.36
N ARG A 255 -5.80 8.25 21.70
CA ARG A 255 -6.99 8.75 22.43
C ARG A 255 -7.18 10.26 22.32
N VAL A 256 -6.11 11.04 22.47
CA VAL A 256 -6.16 12.51 22.32
C VAL A 256 -5.10 12.95 21.34
N VAL A 257 -5.56 13.69 20.34
CA VAL A 257 -4.72 14.31 19.34
C VAL A 257 -5.00 15.81 19.27
N PHE A 258 -3.97 16.59 18.94
CA PHE A 258 -4.00 18.04 18.87
C PHE A 258 -3.86 18.46 17.42
N TYR A 259 -4.72 19.37 16.96
CA TYR A 259 -4.62 19.95 15.63
C TYR A 259 -3.20 20.52 15.36
N ASP A 260 -2.64 20.26 14.17
CA ASP A 260 -1.33 20.78 13.75
C ASP A 260 -1.43 21.54 12.43
N GLU A 261 -2.01 20.94 11.39
CA GLU A 261 -1.97 21.48 10.03
C GLU A 261 -3.13 20.92 9.17
N LEU A 262 -3.69 21.73 8.27
CA LEU A 262 -4.55 21.26 7.18
C LEU A 262 -3.69 20.75 6.00
N LYS A 263 -4.04 19.60 5.41
CA LYS A 263 -3.37 19.11 4.19
C LYS A 263 -4.19 19.42 2.94
N GLU A 264 -3.85 20.52 2.27
CA GLU A 264 -4.52 20.98 1.05
C GLU A 264 -4.08 20.21 -0.21
N ASP A 265 -2.89 19.61 -0.19
CA ASP A 265 -2.24 18.94 -1.33
C ASP A 265 -2.49 17.43 -1.42
N ALA A 266 -3.25 16.87 -0.48
CA ALA A 266 -3.50 15.45 -0.30
C ALA A 266 -4.27 14.73 -1.44
N THR A 267 -4.50 13.41 -1.33
CA THR A 267 -5.43 12.60 -2.17
C THR A 267 -6.75 12.24 -1.46
N SER A 268 -6.87 12.54 -0.17
CA SER A 268 -8.03 12.31 0.67
C SER A 268 -8.16 13.45 1.70
N PRO A 269 -9.38 13.75 2.19
CA PRO A 269 -9.59 14.77 3.22
C PRO A 269 -8.85 14.35 4.49
N LYS A 270 -7.81 15.11 4.86
CA LYS A 270 -6.99 14.80 6.03
C LYS A 270 -6.34 16.02 6.63
N ILE A 271 -6.10 15.94 7.93
CA ILE A 271 -5.32 16.90 8.69
C ILE A 271 -4.09 16.22 9.30
N ARG A 272 -3.07 17.02 9.63
CA ARG A 272 -2.02 16.62 10.56
C ARG A 272 -2.48 16.92 11.97
N VAL A 273 -2.21 15.98 12.84
CA VAL A 273 -2.39 16.14 14.28
C VAL A 273 -1.13 15.66 15.00
N LYS A 274 -0.99 16.00 16.27
CA LYS A 274 0.04 15.48 17.17
C LYS A 274 -0.61 14.74 18.32
N ASP A 275 -0.03 13.65 18.78
CA ASP A 275 -0.48 13.02 20.02
C ASP A 275 0.10 13.72 21.26
N ARG A 276 -0.21 13.17 22.44
CA ARG A 276 0.32 13.61 23.74
C ARG A 276 1.85 13.51 23.85
N PHE A 277 2.49 12.66 23.05
CA PHE A 277 3.96 12.56 22.98
C PHE A 277 4.57 13.56 21.99
N GLY A 278 3.75 14.34 21.29
CA GLY A 278 4.17 15.26 20.25
C GLY A 278 4.51 14.56 18.93
N ILE A 279 4.22 13.27 18.78
CA ILE A 279 4.43 12.52 17.54
C ILE A 279 3.32 12.88 16.56
N LYS A 280 3.66 13.00 15.28
CA LYS A 280 2.71 13.36 14.24
C LYS A 280 1.84 12.17 13.82
N TRP A 281 0.60 12.48 13.49
CA TRP A 281 -0.37 11.57 12.91
C TRP A 281 -1.08 12.25 11.74
N GLY A 282 -1.67 11.45 10.86
CA GLY A 282 -2.64 11.89 9.88
C GLY A 282 -4.00 11.45 10.36
N LEU A 283 -4.93 12.38 10.52
CA LEU A 283 -6.33 12.07 10.79
C LEU A 283 -7.07 12.20 9.46
N LYS A 284 -7.60 11.09 8.96
CA LYS A 284 -8.28 10.97 7.67
C LYS A 284 -9.76 10.63 7.86
N TRP A 285 -10.57 11.08 6.91
CA TRP A 285 -11.95 10.63 6.72
C TRP A 285 -12.13 10.15 5.27
N GLY A 286 -13.30 9.61 4.96
CA GLY A 286 -13.65 9.16 3.61
C GLY A 286 -13.78 7.65 3.48
N ASP A 287 -13.98 7.24 2.23
CA ASP A 287 -14.16 5.86 1.77
C ASP A 287 -12.95 4.92 2.01
N GLU A 288 -11.84 5.46 2.51
CA GLU A 288 -10.61 4.69 2.81
C GLU A 288 -10.47 4.32 4.29
N VAL A 289 -11.32 4.87 5.18
CA VAL A 289 -11.15 4.73 6.64
C VAL A 289 -11.07 3.27 7.08
N HIS A 290 -11.88 2.40 6.47
CA HIS A 290 -11.93 0.98 6.84
C HIS A 290 -10.92 0.13 6.06
N THR A 291 -10.80 0.37 4.75
CA THR A 291 -9.95 -0.43 3.86
C THR A 291 -8.48 -0.26 4.17
N ASP A 292 -8.01 0.96 4.44
CA ASP A 292 -6.60 1.23 4.73
C ASP A 292 -6.18 0.49 6.02
N VAL A 293 -7.08 0.41 7.01
CA VAL A 293 -6.87 -0.28 8.29
C VAL A 293 -6.80 -1.80 8.12
N ALA A 294 -7.76 -2.40 7.42
CA ALA A 294 -7.80 -3.84 7.17
C ALA A 294 -6.61 -4.32 6.30
N LEU A 295 -6.29 -3.57 5.24
CA LEU A 295 -5.28 -3.98 4.27
C LEU A 295 -3.86 -3.71 4.73
N THR A 296 -3.65 -2.74 5.63
CA THR A 296 -2.37 -2.56 6.33
C THR A 296 -2.05 -3.80 7.18
N ARG A 297 -3.05 -4.34 7.89
CA ARG A 297 -2.91 -5.59 8.67
C ARG A 297 -2.63 -6.77 7.74
N LEU A 298 -3.45 -6.91 6.70
CA LEU A 298 -3.30 -7.98 5.72
C LEU A 298 -1.93 -7.98 5.04
N ALA A 299 -1.35 -6.82 4.72
CA ALA A 299 -0.02 -6.71 4.13
C ALA A 299 1.08 -7.19 5.08
N ILE A 300 1.02 -6.83 6.37
CA ILE A 300 1.95 -7.34 7.40
C ILE A 300 1.76 -8.84 7.60
N ASP A 301 0.51 -9.28 7.71
CA ASP A 301 0.17 -10.70 7.87
C ASP A 301 0.57 -11.53 6.62
N LEU A 302 0.73 -10.91 5.44
CA LEU A 302 1.27 -11.56 4.23
C LEU A 302 2.81 -11.66 4.24
N GLY A 303 3.47 -10.90 5.12
CA GLY A 303 4.90 -10.88 5.33
C GLY A 303 5.61 -9.58 4.96
N ALA A 304 4.90 -8.48 4.70
CA ALA A 304 5.54 -7.18 4.46
C ALA A 304 6.50 -6.82 5.62
N SER A 305 7.67 -6.29 5.29
CA SER A 305 8.70 -5.94 6.29
C SER A 305 8.29 -4.78 7.19
N TYR A 306 7.48 -3.86 6.64
CA TYR A 306 7.00 -2.66 7.31
C TYR A 306 5.73 -2.17 6.61
N THR A 307 4.96 -1.35 7.33
CA THR A 307 3.94 -0.44 6.79
C THR A 307 3.67 0.62 7.85
N ASP A 308 3.07 1.74 7.46
CA ASP A 308 2.63 2.74 8.43
C ASP A 308 1.43 2.21 9.21
N PRO A 309 1.49 2.11 10.55
CA PRO A 309 0.34 1.68 11.34
C PRO A 309 -0.88 2.57 11.10
N LYS A 310 -2.01 1.92 10.81
CA LYS A 310 -3.31 2.55 10.60
C LYS A 310 -4.32 2.02 11.62
N PHE A 311 -5.04 2.95 12.24
CA PHE A 311 -6.03 2.64 13.27
C PHE A 311 -7.37 3.25 12.89
N TYR A 312 -8.42 2.45 12.98
CA TYR A 312 -9.78 2.96 13.00
C TYR A 312 -10.04 3.60 14.36
N SER A 313 -10.79 4.70 14.36
CA SER A 313 -11.34 5.31 15.56
C SER A 313 -12.83 5.47 15.34
N GLY A 314 -13.62 4.71 16.09
CA GLY A 314 -15.07 4.78 16.07
C GLY A 314 -15.64 5.97 16.84
N PRO A 315 -16.97 5.95 17.10
CA PRO A 315 -17.70 7.08 17.67
C PRO A 315 -17.08 7.60 18.98
N GLY A 316 -16.48 8.79 18.92
CA GLY A 316 -15.90 9.47 20.09
C GLY A 316 -14.67 8.79 20.72
N GLU A 317 -14.07 7.80 20.05
CA GLU A 317 -12.88 7.10 20.57
C GLU A 317 -11.65 7.99 20.55
N THR A 318 -11.49 8.81 19.51
CA THR A 318 -10.45 9.85 19.40
C THR A 318 -11.03 11.22 19.68
N ILE A 319 -10.36 11.98 20.55
CA ILE A 319 -10.64 13.38 20.84
C ILE A 319 -9.67 14.24 20.05
N LEU A 320 -10.19 15.10 19.16
CA LEU A 320 -9.40 16.13 18.50
C LEU A 320 -9.52 17.43 19.30
N VAL A 321 -8.42 17.85 19.92
CA VAL A 321 -8.29 19.14 20.59
C VAL A 321 -7.81 20.17 19.57
N LEU A 322 -8.59 21.24 19.43
CA LEU A 322 -8.31 22.35 18.53
C LEU A 322 -7.38 23.37 19.18
N ASP A 323 -7.02 24.41 18.45
CA ASP A 323 -6.19 25.47 19.00
C ASP A 323 -6.95 26.27 20.08
N PRO A 324 -6.27 26.64 21.19
CA PRO A 324 -6.90 27.47 22.21
C PRO A 324 -7.21 28.85 21.63
N PRO A 325 -8.30 29.52 22.05
CA PRO A 325 -8.68 30.84 21.54
C PRO A 325 -7.59 31.91 21.70
N SER A 326 -6.69 31.71 22.67
CA SER A 326 -5.53 32.58 22.93
C SER A 326 -4.42 32.47 21.87
N LYS A 327 -4.42 31.44 21.01
CA LYS A 327 -3.41 31.25 19.97
C LYS A 327 -3.77 32.07 18.73
N SER A 328 -3.19 33.26 18.61
CA SER A 328 -3.45 34.21 17.53
C SER A 328 -2.62 33.99 16.26
N LYS A 329 -2.20 32.75 15.95
CA LYS A 329 -1.35 32.49 14.78
C LYS A 329 -2.19 32.37 13.51
N GLU A 330 -1.66 32.87 12.39
CA GLU A 330 -2.21 32.60 11.07
C GLU A 330 -2.34 31.08 10.86
N GLY A 331 -3.50 30.64 10.36
CA GLY A 331 -3.84 29.22 10.20
C GLY A 331 -4.26 28.48 11.48
N ALA A 332 -4.38 29.15 12.64
CA ALA A 332 -4.96 28.53 13.84
C ALA A 332 -6.41 28.12 13.58
N VAL A 333 -6.78 26.93 14.06
CA VAL A 333 -8.16 26.42 13.97
C VAL A 333 -8.72 26.32 15.38
N THR A 334 -9.62 27.24 15.72
CA THR A 334 -10.16 27.39 17.09
C THR A 334 -11.64 27.01 17.18
N SER A 335 -12.22 26.42 16.14
CA SER A 335 -13.59 25.89 16.18
C SER A 335 -13.81 24.83 15.09
N PHE A 336 -14.82 23.98 15.29
CA PHE A 336 -15.27 23.04 14.29
C PHE A 336 -15.77 23.74 13.02
N ALA A 337 -16.58 24.80 13.16
CA ALA A 337 -17.04 25.58 12.03
C ALA A 337 -15.89 26.06 11.13
N GLN A 338 -14.77 26.51 11.72
CA GLN A 338 -13.58 26.91 10.98
C GLN A 338 -12.88 25.71 10.32
N LEU A 339 -12.75 24.59 11.02
CA LEU A 339 -12.18 23.36 10.45
C LEU A 339 -13.01 22.86 9.26
N ALA A 340 -14.34 22.81 9.41
CA ALA A 340 -15.28 22.38 8.40
C ALA A 340 -15.22 23.31 7.17
N ALA A 341 -15.22 24.63 7.37
CA ALA A 341 -15.06 25.59 6.29
C ALA A 341 -13.72 25.41 5.55
N ASN A 342 -12.64 25.18 6.27
CA ASN A 342 -11.32 24.93 5.66
C ASN A 342 -11.29 23.65 4.83
N LEU A 343 -11.93 22.58 5.31
CA LEU A 343 -12.04 21.31 4.58
C LEU A 343 -12.96 21.42 3.36
N LEU A 344 -14.07 22.15 3.47
CA LEU A 344 -14.99 22.44 2.37
C LEU A 344 -14.34 23.33 1.30
N ASN A 345 -13.52 24.30 1.69
CA ASN A 345 -12.81 25.17 0.75
C ASN A 345 -11.55 24.51 0.15
N SER A 346 -11.18 23.32 0.62
CA SER A 346 -10.08 22.56 0.04
C SER A 346 -10.48 21.98 -1.33
N LYS A 347 -9.51 21.48 -2.10
CA LYS A 347 -9.76 20.82 -3.39
C LYS A 347 -10.66 19.57 -3.34
N PHE A 348 -11.03 19.12 -2.14
CA PHE A 348 -11.90 17.98 -1.91
C PHE A 348 -13.36 18.36 -1.70
N GLU A 349 -13.66 19.63 -1.42
CA GLU A 349 -15.02 20.07 -1.12
C GLU A 349 -15.67 19.23 0.00
N PHE A 350 -14.89 18.92 1.05
CA PHE A 350 -15.24 17.88 2.01
C PHE A 350 -16.19 18.38 3.11
N HIS A 351 -17.35 17.72 3.24
CA HIS A 351 -18.38 18.03 4.23
C HIS A 351 -18.12 17.34 5.58
N ALA A 352 -17.20 17.94 6.37
CA ALA A 352 -16.79 17.40 7.67
C ALA A 352 -17.94 17.25 8.68
N ASP A 353 -19.03 18.02 8.52
CA ASP A 353 -20.24 17.98 9.33
C ASP A 353 -20.94 16.61 9.29
N ARG A 354 -20.83 15.85 8.19
CA ARG A 354 -21.36 14.48 8.09
C ARG A 354 -20.71 13.53 9.09
N TYR A 355 -19.46 13.81 9.46
CA TYR A 355 -18.62 13.01 10.33
C TYR A 355 -18.63 13.46 11.79
N LEU A 356 -19.20 14.63 12.08
CA LEU A 356 -19.29 15.11 13.45
C LEU A 356 -20.18 14.15 14.27
N LEU A 357 -19.69 13.71 15.44
CA LEU A 357 -20.49 12.86 16.31
C LEU A 357 -21.71 13.64 16.81
N PRO A 358 -22.95 13.16 16.63
CA PRO A 358 -24.13 13.85 17.14
C PRO A 358 -24.10 13.97 18.66
N ALA A 359 -24.41 15.15 19.20
CA ALA A 359 -24.57 15.36 20.63
C ALA A 359 -25.72 16.35 20.89
N LYS A 360 -26.43 16.16 22.01
CA LYS A 360 -27.53 17.06 22.40
C LYS A 360 -27.02 18.46 22.73
N ASP A 361 -25.88 18.53 23.41
CA ASP A 361 -25.34 19.75 24.00
C ASP A 361 -24.07 20.22 23.26
N LEU A 362 -24.13 20.29 21.92
CA LEU A 362 -23.06 20.92 21.14
C LEU A 362 -22.94 22.40 21.49
N VAL A 363 -21.71 22.88 21.65
CA VAL A 363 -21.44 24.31 21.84
C VAL A 363 -21.64 25.01 20.50
N LYS A 364 -22.51 26.02 20.48
CA LYS A 364 -22.85 26.78 19.27
C LYS A 364 -22.46 28.24 19.42
N GLY A 365 -22.09 28.86 18.29
CA GLY A 365 -21.84 30.29 18.20
C GLY A 365 -23.13 31.09 18.14
N THR A 366 -23.00 32.42 18.08
CA THR A 366 -24.16 33.33 18.07
C THR A 366 -25.02 33.17 16.82
N ASN A 367 -24.46 32.69 15.72
CA ASN A 367 -25.18 32.48 14.46
C ASN A 367 -25.66 31.02 14.32
N GLY A 368 -25.55 30.22 15.38
CA GLY A 368 -25.98 28.82 15.42
C GLY A 368 -24.98 27.82 14.83
N GLU A 369 -23.82 28.28 14.35
CA GLU A 369 -22.74 27.43 13.87
C GLU A 369 -22.17 26.55 15.00
N ILE A 370 -21.77 25.32 14.67
CA ILE A 370 -21.24 24.39 15.66
C ILE A 370 -19.77 24.74 15.93
N LEU A 371 -19.46 25.06 17.19
CA LEU A 371 -18.10 25.39 17.61
C LEU A 371 -17.33 24.16 18.07
N CYS A 372 -17.94 23.30 18.89
CA CYS A 372 -17.28 22.11 19.45
C CYS A 372 -18.25 21.19 20.22
N HIS A 373 -17.75 20.04 20.67
CA HIS A 373 -18.44 19.18 21.64
C HIS A 373 -18.29 19.67 23.07
N GLY A 374 -17.23 20.41 23.36
CA GLY A 374 -16.97 20.95 24.68
C GLY A 374 -15.64 21.71 24.72
N ILE A 375 -15.34 22.23 25.90
CA ILE A 375 -14.12 22.97 26.19
C ILE A 375 -13.27 22.15 27.16
N VAL A 376 -11.96 22.09 26.91
CA VAL A 376 -11.00 21.45 27.80
C VAL A 376 -10.96 22.21 29.13
N ASP A 377 -11.41 21.57 30.20
CA ASP A 377 -11.39 22.07 31.57
C ASP A 377 -10.34 21.34 32.42
N GLU A 378 -10.12 21.78 33.67
CA GLU A 378 -9.14 21.17 34.58
C GLU A 378 -9.42 19.67 34.82
N ALA A 379 -10.70 19.27 34.88
CA ALA A 379 -11.08 17.86 35.05
C ALA A 379 -10.70 16.99 33.84
N MET A 380 -10.84 17.53 32.63
CA MET A 380 -10.42 16.88 31.40
C MET A 380 -8.90 16.86 31.27
N LEU A 381 -8.18 17.92 31.68
CA LEU A 381 -6.72 17.92 31.73
C LEU A 381 -6.20 16.75 32.57
N GLU A 382 -6.78 16.51 33.75
CA GLU A 382 -6.41 15.40 34.62
C GLU A 382 -6.81 14.05 34.01
N ARG A 383 -8.11 13.86 33.70
CA ARG A 383 -8.66 12.59 33.19
C ARG A 383 -7.98 12.13 31.91
N GLU A 384 -7.76 13.05 30.99
CA GLU A 384 -7.19 12.79 29.67
C GLU A 384 -5.71 13.19 29.61
N SER A 385 -5.06 13.53 30.73
CA SER A 385 -3.63 13.86 30.79
C SER A 385 -3.18 14.84 29.70
N ILE A 386 -3.96 15.91 29.52
CA ILE A 386 -3.72 16.95 28.53
C ILE A 386 -2.82 18.04 29.15
N ASP A 387 -1.91 18.61 28.37
CA ASP A 387 -1.06 19.72 28.79
C ASP A 387 -1.89 20.97 29.12
N LYS A 388 -1.60 21.62 30.26
CA LYS A 388 -2.30 22.81 30.75
C LYS A 388 -2.38 23.96 29.74
N LYS A 389 -1.46 24.04 28.76
CA LYS A 389 -1.54 25.04 27.69
C LYS A 389 -2.79 24.92 26.80
N TYR A 390 -3.49 23.78 26.84
CA TYR A 390 -4.75 23.56 26.15
C TYR A 390 -5.98 23.81 27.03
N LEU A 391 -5.82 24.31 28.26
CA LEU A 391 -6.96 24.75 29.07
C LEU A 391 -7.77 25.81 28.30
N GLY A 392 -9.08 25.62 28.20
CA GLY A 392 -9.97 26.47 27.41
C GLY A 392 -9.98 26.17 25.91
N ALA A 393 -9.22 25.19 25.43
CA ALA A 393 -9.25 24.78 24.04
C ALA A 393 -10.54 24.02 23.71
N PRO A 394 -11.16 24.24 22.54
CA PRO A 394 -12.28 23.43 22.09
C PRO A 394 -11.85 22.02 21.72
N TYR A 395 -12.72 21.03 21.91
CA TYR A 395 -12.50 19.69 21.39
C TYR A 395 -13.70 19.18 20.58
N VAL A 396 -13.42 18.32 19.62
CA VAL A 396 -14.43 17.71 18.74
C VAL A 396 -14.28 16.19 18.71
N LEU A 397 -15.42 15.53 18.52
CA LEU A 397 -15.55 14.08 18.41
C LEU A 397 -16.17 13.73 17.05
N PHE A 398 -15.75 12.61 16.49
CA PHE A 398 -16.22 12.14 15.19
C PHE A 398 -16.99 10.83 15.32
N LYS A 399 -17.90 10.58 14.39
CA LYS A 399 -18.57 9.28 14.20
C LYS A 399 -17.55 8.20 13.87
N GLU A 400 -16.63 8.52 12.97
CA GLU A 400 -15.50 7.68 12.62
C GLU A 400 -14.37 8.52 12.03
N CYS A 401 -13.15 8.03 12.15
CA CYS A 401 -11.99 8.51 11.40
C CYS A 401 -10.90 7.43 11.38
N GLN A 402 -9.87 7.67 10.58
CA GLN A 402 -8.67 6.85 10.55
C GLN A 402 -7.46 7.66 11.02
N LEU A 403 -6.67 7.07 11.93
CA LEU A 403 -5.37 7.58 12.33
C LEU A 403 -4.25 6.86 11.58
N SER A 404 -3.37 7.64 10.96
CA SER A 404 -2.16 7.20 10.27
C SER A 404 -0.92 7.64 11.04
N PHE A 405 -0.14 6.70 11.57
CA PHE A 405 0.99 7.02 12.43
C PHE A 405 2.25 7.46 11.64
N PHE A 406 2.92 8.55 12.07
CA PHE A 406 4.25 8.93 11.56
C PHE A 406 5.32 8.49 12.55
N ASN A 407 5.87 7.30 12.32
CA ASN A 407 6.77 6.65 13.26
C ASN A 407 8.10 7.42 13.42
N PRO A 408 8.44 7.94 14.61
CA PRO A 408 9.69 8.68 14.84
C PRO A 408 10.94 7.79 14.75
N ALA A 409 10.79 6.48 14.92
CA ALA A 409 11.85 5.49 14.73
C ALA A 409 12.05 5.11 13.26
N VAL A 410 11.57 5.94 12.32
CA VAL A 410 11.66 5.72 10.88
C VAL A 410 12.06 7.01 10.17
N LYS A 411 13.10 6.96 9.33
CA LYS A 411 13.43 8.02 8.37
C LYS A 411 12.85 7.63 7.02
N ARG A 412 11.71 8.22 6.68
CA ARG A 412 10.98 7.94 5.44
C ARG A 412 11.58 8.70 4.27
N PHE A 413 11.44 8.13 3.08
CA PHE A 413 11.82 8.72 1.81
C PHE A 413 10.65 8.67 0.81
N GLY A 414 10.94 9.03 -0.44
CA GLY A 414 10.01 9.11 -1.54
C GLY A 414 9.55 7.75 -2.06
N GLY A 415 8.96 7.80 -3.25
CA GLY A 415 8.52 6.61 -3.97
C GLY A 415 9.67 5.65 -4.29
N VAL A 416 9.39 4.36 -4.24
CA VAL A 416 10.26 3.26 -4.66
C VAL A 416 9.96 2.96 -6.11
N SER A 417 11.01 2.75 -6.93
CA SER A 417 10.79 2.40 -8.32
C SER A 417 10.17 1.00 -8.44
N LEU A 418 9.00 0.94 -9.07
CA LEU A 418 8.34 -0.31 -9.47
C LEU A 418 8.61 -0.66 -10.94
N GLY A 419 9.25 0.23 -11.70
CA GLY A 419 9.53 0.06 -13.12
C GLY A 419 11.01 -0.06 -13.49
N SER A 420 11.92 0.42 -12.64
CA SER A 420 13.35 0.53 -12.93
C SER A 420 14.21 0.14 -11.71
N VAL A 421 15.52 0.37 -11.78
CA VAL A 421 16.49 0.11 -10.69
C VAL A 421 16.32 -1.28 -10.06
N GLY A 422 16.33 -2.32 -10.90
CA GLY A 422 16.21 -3.73 -10.50
C GLY A 422 14.78 -4.22 -10.18
N ALA A 423 13.74 -3.37 -10.25
CA ALA A 423 12.37 -3.76 -9.93
C ALA A 423 11.80 -4.88 -10.83
N ALA A 424 12.21 -4.91 -12.11
CA ALA A 424 11.79 -5.94 -13.07
C ALA A 424 12.46 -7.31 -12.83
N GLU A 425 13.47 -7.37 -11.96
CA GLU A 425 14.18 -8.59 -11.57
C GLU A 425 13.85 -9.01 -10.13
N ASP A 426 13.17 -8.15 -9.36
CA ASP A 426 12.77 -8.43 -7.98
C ASP A 426 11.43 -9.19 -7.94
N ARG A 427 11.47 -10.43 -7.46
CA ARG A 427 10.30 -11.29 -7.26
C ARG A 427 9.19 -10.60 -6.45
N VAL A 428 9.52 -9.87 -5.39
CA VAL A 428 8.50 -9.25 -4.53
C VAL A 428 7.74 -8.18 -5.30
N THR A 429 8.47 -7.31 -6.00
CA THR A 429 7.86 -6.26 -6.84
C THR A 429 7.10 -6.85 -8.04
N ARG A 430 7.65 -7.84 -8.76
CA ARG A 430 7.01 -8.52 -9.90
C ARG A 430 5.70 -9.20 -9.51
N SER A 431 5.73 -10.01 -8.45
CA SER A 431 4.59 -10.80 -7.98
C SER A 431 3.50 -9.98 -7.28
N SER A 432 3.79 -8.73 -6.92
CA SER A 432 2.83 -7.82 -6.27
C SER A 432 1.55 -7.58 -7.10
N ILE A 433 1.58 -7.88 -8.40
CA ILE A 433 0.38 -7.90 -9.27
C ILE A 433 -0.71 -8.82 -8.71
N VAL A 434 -0.36 -10.00 -8.19
CA VAL A 434 -1.33 -10.98 -7.67
C VAL A 434 -1.97 -10.47 -6.40
N PHE A 435 -1.18 -9.93 -5.46
CA PHE A 435 -1.70 -9.34 -4.23
C PHE A 435 -2.63 -8.15 -4.53
N ASN A 436 -2.18 -7.21 -5.36
CA ASN A 436 -2.95 -5.99 -5.63
C ASN A 436 -4.21 -6.27 -6.44
N THR A 437 -4.18 -7.23 -7.37
CA THR A 437 -5.40 -7.69 -8.04
C THR A 437 -6.32 -8.46 -7.12
N TRP A 438 -5.80 -9.27 -6.19
CA TRP A 438 -6.62 -9.99 -5.20
C TRP A 438 -7.44 -9.03 -4.31
N ILE A 439 -6.84 -7.95 -3.83
CA ILE A 439 -7.55 -6.92 -3.03
C ILE A 439 -8.20 -5.82 -3.87
N LYS A 440 -8.04 -5.87 -5.20
CA LYS A 440 -8.50 -4.86 -6.17
C LYS A 440 -7.96 -3.45 -5.87
N ASN A 441 -6.69 -3.35 -5.48
CA ASN A 441 -5.99 -2.08 -5.30
C ASN A 441 -5.71 -1.42 -6.66
N LYS A 442 -6.37 -0.30 -6.92
CA LYS A 442 -6.31 0.39 -8.22
C LYS A 442 -5.20 1.45 -8.31
N ASP A 443 -4.58 1.86 -7.20
CA ASP A 443 -3.63 2.97 -7.16
C ASP A 443 -2.18 2.52 -6.93
N MET A 444 -1.69 1.54 -7.70
CA MET A 444 -0.31 1.06 -7.57
C MET A 444 0.68 1.87 -8.41
N LYS A 445 1.26 2.91 -7.81
CA LYS A 445 2.31 3.78 -8.38
C LYS A 445 3.53 3.83 -7.47
N ASP A 446 4.66 4.31 -7.99
CA ASP A 446 5.88 4.48 -7.20
C ASP A 446 5.64 5.30 -5.94
N ASP A 447 4.85 6.39 -6.00
CA ASP A 447 4.54 7.23 -4.83
C ASP A 447 3.78 6.50 -3.71
N ASN A 448 3.13 5.37 -4.02
CA ASN A 448 2.44 4.55 -3.04
C ASN A 448 3.29 3.37 -2.57
N SER A 449 4.50 3.19 -3.11
CA SER A 449 5.51 2.29 -2.55
C SER A 449 6.63 3.12 -1.96
N ARG A 450 6.93 2.98 -0.67
CA ARG A 450 7.87 3.88 0.04
C ARG A 450 9.10 3.13 0.49
N ALA A 451 10.21 3.84 0.60
CA ALA A 451 11.40 3.38 1.28
C ALA A 451 11.59 4.12 2.60
N ALA A 452 12.25 3.47 3.55
CA ALA A 452 12.67 4.10 4.78
C ALA A 452 13.90 3.41 5.38
N LEU A 453 14.57 4.09 6.30
CA LEU A 453 15.48 3.47 7.26
C LEU A 453 14.80 3.37 8.62
N LEU A 454 14.74 2.17 9.18
CA LEU A 454 14.33 1.94 10.56
C LEU A 454 15.53 2.17 11.49
N TYR A 455 15.22 2.67 12.68
CA TYR A 455 16.19 2.69 13.77
C TYR A 455 16.63 1.26 14.09
N ASN A 456 17.91 1.11 14.41
CA ASN A 456 18.54 -0.15 14.74
C ASN A 456 19.10 -0.04 16.17
N PRO A 457 18.45 -0.68 17.16
CA PRO A 457 18.88 -0.63 18.55
C PRO A 457 20.32 -1.14 18.78
N GLN A 458 20.81 -2.03 17.92
CA GLN A 458 22.15 -2.61 18.03
C GLN A 458 23.24 -1.62 17.61
N THR A 459 22.99 -0.79 16.59
CA THR A 459 23.97 0.20 16.09
C THR A 459 23.73 1.61 16.62
N GLY A 460 22.53 1.88 17.15
CA GLY A 460 22.08 3.22 17.53
C GLY A 460 21.84 4.14 16.34
N LYS A 461 21.73 3.61 15.12
CA LYS A 461 21.60 4.37 13.87
C LYS A 461 20.32 3.98 13.12
N PHE A 462 19.93 4.80 12.15
CA PHE A 462 18.92 4.43 11.17
C PHE A 462 19.64 3.80 9.98
N ASP A 463 19.67 2.47 9.91
CA ASP A 463 20.44 1.74 8.89
C ASP A 463 19.73 0.48 8.36
N ARG A 464 18.59 0.09 8.93
CA ARG A 464 17.80 -1.03 8.40
C ARG A 464 16.84 -0.53 7.33
N MET A 465 17.19 -0.73 6.07
CA MET A 465 16.34 -0.39 4.94
C MET A 465 15.06 -1.25 4.93
N VAL A 466 13.93 -0.59 4.70
CA VAL A 466 12.66 -1.22 4.38
C VAL A 466 12.01 -0.55 3.17
N GLU A 467 11.35 -1.36 2.36
CA GLU A 467 10.47 -0.93 1.27
C GLU A 467 9.07 -1.43 1.59
N PHE A 468 8.02 -0.65 1.33
CA PHE A 468 6.66 -1.04 1.71
C PHE A 468 5.60 -0.39 0.85
N GLN A 469 4.48 -1.09 0.65
CA GLN A 469 3.28 -0.49 0.06
C GLN A 469 2.55 0.33 1.12
N SER A 470 2.19 1.56 0.75
CA SER A 470 1.48 2.53 1.56
C SER A 470 0.17 2.92 0.87
N ASP A 471 -0.77 3.48 1.62
CA ASP A 471 -2.06 3.97 1.09
C ASP A 471 -2.87 2.85 0.39
N LEU A 472 -3.01 1.71 1.07
CA LEU A 472 -3.76 0.55 0.57
C LEU A 472 -5.29 0.79 0.59
N GLY A 473 -5.74 1.92 1.13
CA GLY A 473 -7.14 2.31 1.20
C GLY A 473 -7.89 2.30 -0.14
N CYS A 474 -7.20 2.48 -1.27
CA CYS A 474 -7.78 2.52 -2.62
C CYS A 474 -8.15 1.13 -3.19
N SER A 475 -8.81 0.30 -2.39
CA SER A 475 -9.04 -1.13 -2.62
C SER A 475 -10.48 -1.55 -2.25
N LEU A 476 -10.81 -2.84 -2.46
CA LEU A 476 -12.10 -3.45 -2.06
C LEU A 476 -13.35 -2.72 -2.58
N GLY A 477 -13.31 -2.17 -3.79
CA GLY A 477 -14.44 -1.44 -4.40
C GLY A 477 -14.30 -1.30 -5.92
N HIS A 478 -15.10 -0.41 -6.51
CA HIS A 478 -15.02 -0.12 -7.95
C HIS A 478 -13.93 0.92 -8.27
N LEU A 479 -13.89 1.42 -9.52
CA LEU A 479 -12.92 2.42 -9.95
C LEU A 479 -13.03 3.75 -9.18
N LYS A 480 -14.24 4.17 -8.80
CA LYS A 480 -14.47 5.45 -8.12
C LYS A 480 -14.37 5.30 -6.59
N PRO A 481 -15.34 4.73 -5.88
CA PRO A 481 -15.24 4.54 -4.43
C PRO A 481 -14.27 3.42 -4.07
N SER A 482 -13.72 3.51 -2.87
CA SER A 482 -12.97 2.47 -2.19
C SER A 482 -13.86 1.86 -1.10
N GLY A 483 -13.62 0.62 -0.70
CA GLY A 483 -14.40 -0.02 0.37
C GLY A 483 -15.87 -0.33 0.05
N GLU A 484 -16.32 -0.09 -1.18
CA GLU A 484 -17.67 -0.43 -1.63
C GLU A 484 -17.80 -1.94 -1.89
N ILE A 485 -18.08 -2.70 -0.82
CA ILE A 485 -18.10 -4.18 -0.86
C ILE A 485 -19.11 -4.75 -1.88
N ASN A 486 -20.20 -4.03 -2.15
CA ASN A 486 -21.18 -4.39 -3.18
C ASN A 486 -20.58 -4.45 -4.60
N SER A 487 -19.58 -3.62 -4.91
CA SER A 487 -18.90 -3.58 -6.20
C SER A 487 -17.54 -4.30 -6.21
N PHE A 488 -17.14 -4.87 -5.07
CA PHE A 488 -16.03 -5.81 -4.98
C PHE A 488 -16.51 -7.20 -5.43
N GLU A 489 -16.08 -7.65 -6.62
CA GLU A 489 -16.51 -8.95 -7.15
C GLU A 489 -15.87 -10.11 -6.39
N SER A 490 -16.59 -11.22 -6.22
CA SER A 490 -16.04 -12.47 -5.65
C SER A 490 -15.17 -13.25 -6.62
N SER A 491 -15.18 -12.89 -7.91
CA SER A 491 -14.41 -13.52 -8.98
C SER A 491 -13.53 -12.48 -9.66
N PHE A 492 -12.28 -12.85 -9.95
CA PHE A 492 -11.32 -11.96 -10.61
C PHE A 492 -10.36 -12.65 -11.57
N VAL A 493 -10.20 -13.97 -11.49
CA VAL A 493 -9.38 -14.70 -12.44
C VAL A 493 -10.14 -14.88 -13.77
N LYS A 494 -9.41 -14.78 -14.89
CA LYS A 494 -9.89 -15.02 -16.25
C LYS A 494 -8.91 -15.94 -16.97
N ASN A 495 -9.39 -17.04 -17.53
CA ASN A 495 -8.55 -17.91 -18.37
C ASN A 495 -8.37 -17.28 -19.74
N LEU A 496 -7.11 -17.10 -20.18
CA LEU A 496 -6.75 -16.61 -21.50
C LEU A 496 -6.00 -17.72 -22.26
N ILE A 497 -5.97 -17.66 -23.59
CA ILE A 497 -5.42 -18.73 -24.45
C ILE A 497 -3.95 -19.07 -24.11
N ASN A 498 -3.17 -18.11 -23.61
CA ASN A 498 -1.76 -18.28 -23.23
C ASN A 498 -1.43 -17.50 -21.95
N GLY A 499 -2.39 -17.38 -21.04
CA GLY A 499 -2.21 -16.49 -19.89
C GLY A 499 -3.28 -16.62 -18.82
N ILE A 500 -2.92 -16.16 -17.63
CA ILE A 500 -3.79 -16.04 -16.48
C ILE A 500 -4.12 -14.56 -16.34
N GLY A 501 -5.38 -14.22 -16.63
CA GLY A 501 -5.91 -12.88 -16.54
C GLY A 501 -6.43 -12.54 -15.16
N PHE A 502 -6.26 -11.29 -14.72
CA PHE A 502 -6.85 -10.72 -13.53
C PHE A 502 -7.72 -9.52 -13.91
N SER A 503 -9.00 -9.54 -13.56
CA SER A 503 -9.91 -8.42 -13.82
C SER A 503 -9.71 -7.33 -12.78
N MET A 504 -9.10 -6.22 -13.20
CA MET A 504 -8.94 -5.01 -12.39
C MET A 504 -8.76 -3.82 -13.33
N LYS A 505 -9.25 -2.64 -12.94
CA LYS A 505 -8.97 -1.39 -13.66
C LYS A 505 -7.93 -0.56 -12.90
N PRO A 506 -6.63 -0.88 -13.01
CA PRO A 506 -5.61 -0.09 -12.34
C PRO A 506 -5.49 1.28 -12.99
N LEU A 507 -5.19 2.30 -12.18
CA LEU A 507 -4.78 3.61 -12.66
C LEU A 507 -3.38 3.55 -13.28
N TYR A 508 -2.51 2.70 -12.72
CA TYR A 508 -1.10 2.57 -13.07
C TYR A 508 -0.69 1.09 -13.20
N VAL A 509 0.18 0.76 -14.16
CA VAL A 509 0.70 -0.60 -14.36
C VAL A 509 2.23 -0.54 -14.38
N PRO A 510 2.90 -0.89 -13.28
CA PRO A 510 4.35 -0.96 -13.21
C PRO A 510 4.99 -1.86 -14.27
N ALA A 511 6.24 -1.59 -14.64
CA ALA A 511 6.97 -2.47 -15.57
C ALA A 511 7.28 -3.83 -14.94
N SER A 512 7.51 -3.90 -13.63
CA SER A 512 7.70 -5.16 -12.90
C SER A 512 6.53 -6.12 -13.02
N TRP A 513 5.30 -5.62 -13.04
CA TRP A 513 4.10 -6.44 -13.25
C TRP A 513 4.09 -7.12 -14.63
N LYS A 514 4.65 -6.45 -15.65
CA LYS A 514 4.79 -7.03 -17.00
C LYS A 514 5.91 -8.06 -17.08
N ALA A 515 6.89 -7.95 -16.18
CA ALA A 515 7.98 -8.91 -16.05
C ALA A 515 7.61 -10.12 -15.17
N CYS A 516 6.43 -10.12 -14.53
CA CYS A 516 5.99 -11.23 -13.69
C CYS A 516 5.87 -12.53 -14.50
N THR A 517 6.63 -13.55 -14.10
CA THR A 517 6.50 -14.90 -14.65
C THR A 517 5.41 -15.66 -13.91
N TRP A 518 5.05 -16.85 -14.42
CA TRP A 518 4.16 -17.76 -13.72
C TRP A 518 4.71 -18.15 -12.34
N ALA A 519 6.02 -18.39 -12.24
CA ALA A 519 6.66 -18.78 -10.98
C ALA A 519 6.59 -17.67 -9.91
N ASP A 520 6.74 -16.40 -10.31
CA ASP A 520 6.57 -15.26 -9.39
C ASP A 520 5.12 -15.11 -8.94
N ALA A 521 4.17 -15.20 -9.88
CA ALA A 521 2.75 -15.09 -9.57
C ALA A 521 2.29 -16.23 -8.65
N ARG A 522 2.74 -17.47 -8.93
CA ARG A 522 2.52 -18.63 -8.07
C ARG A 522 3.10 -18.45 -6.68
N TRP A 523 4.31 -17.90 -6.56
CA TRP A 523 4.92 -17.63 -5.26
C TRP A 523 4.02 -16.73 -4.40
N MET A 524 3.49 -15.63 -4.95
CA MET A 524 2.55 -14.77 -4.23
C MET A 524 1.20 -15.45 -4.00
N ALA A 525 0.70 -16.22 -4.97
CA ALA A 525 -0.54 -16.97 -4.85
C ALA A 525 -0.48 -18.01 -3.71
N LEU A 526 0.66 -18.68 -3.51
CA LEU A 526 0.90 -19.56 -2.37
C LEU A 526 0.82 -18.79 -1.05
N ARG A 527 1.43 -17.60 -0.98
CA ARG A 527 1.37 -16.78 0.24
C ARG A 527 -0.06 -16.37 0.59
N ILE A 528 -0.83 -15.92 -0.40
CA ILE A 528 -2.25 -15.59 -0.23
C ILE A 528 -3.06 -16.84 0.14
N ALA A 529 -2.75 -17.98 -0.47
CA ALA A 529 -3.43 -19.23 -0.17
C ALA A 529 -3.09 -19.79 1.22
N ASN A 530 -1.97 -19.42 1.84
CA ASN A 530 -1.67 -19.85 3.20
C ASN A 530 -2.51 -19.14 4.27
N PHE A 531 -3.22 -18.06 3.93
CA PHE A 531 -4.20 -17.49 4.86
C PHE A 531 -5.33 -18.47 5.17
N SER A 532 -5.58 -18.63 6.46
CA SER A 532 -6.81 -19.22 6.98
C SER A 532 -7.95 -18.19 7.02
N ARG A 533 -9.17 -18.66 7.22
CA ARG A 533 -10.32 -17.78 7.49
C ARG A 533 -10.08 -16.92 8.74
N ALA A 534 -9.55 -17.51 9.80
CA ALA A 534 -9.28 -16.80 11.06
C ALA A 534 -8.28 -15.65 10.87
N ASP A 535 -7.31 -15.81 9.96
CA ASP A 535 -6.36 -14.73 9.66
C ASP A 535 -7.05 -13.53 8.99
N LEU A 536 -7.95 -13.80 8.04
CA LEU A 536 -8.74 -12.76 7.39
C LEU A 536 -9.71 -12.09 8.37
N GLU A 537 -10.39 -12.88 9.22
CA GLU A 537 -11.27 -12.36 10.27
C GLU A 537 -10.53 -11.42 11.22
N ARG A 538 -9.33 -11.79 11.67
CA ARG A 538 -8.49 -10.95 12.53
C ARG A 538 -8.05 -9.66 11.83
N CYS A 539 -7.65 -9.72 10.55
CA CYS A 539 -7.28 -8.52 9.79
C CYS A 539 -8.44 -7.51 9.67
N PHE A 540 -9.68 -7.98 9.57
CA PHE A 540 -10.87 -7.15 9.39
C PHE A 540 -11.55 -6.74 10.69
N ALA A 541 -11.29 -7.44 11.81
CA ALA A 541 -11.92 -7.18 13.11
C ALA A 541 -11.77 -5.72 13.58
N GLU A 542 -10.63 -5.09 13.28
CA GLU A 542 -10.32 -3.72 13.67
C GLU A 542 -10.56 -2.69 12.55
N SER A 543 -11.17 -3.09 11.43
CA SER A 543 -11.46 -2.18 10.31
C SER A 543 -12.50 -1.09 10.64
N GLY A 544 -13.30 -1.33 11.69
CA GLY A 544 -14.43 -0.47 12.05
C GLY A 544 -15.71 -0.73 11.28
N TRP A 545 -15.70 -1.61 10.27
CA TRP A 545 -16.93 -2.02 9.60
C TRP A 545 -17.86 -2.82 10.53
N PRO A 546 -19.19 -2.80 10.32
CA PRO A 546 -20.09 -3.72 11.00
C PRO A 546 -19.75 -5.18 10.65
N LEU A 547 -20.00 -6.10 11.57
CA LEU A 547 -19.65 -7.52 11.41
C LEU A 547 -20.22 -8.15 10.12
N PHE A 548 -21.43 -7.77 9.69
CA PHE A 548 -22.01 -8.30 8.45
C PHE A 548 -21.25 -7.82 7.20
N VAL A 549 -20.65 -6.63 7.22
CA VAL A 549 -19.81 -6.10 6.13
C VAL A 549 -18.45 -6.80 6.13
N GLN A 550 -17.84 -6.95 7.31
CA GLN A 550 -16.59 -7.70 7.49
C GLN A 550 -16.73 -9.13 6.95
N HIS A 551 -17.79 -9.83 7.36
CA HIS A 551 -18.08 -11.19 6.92
C HIS A 551 -18.24 -11.28 5.40
N LEU A 552 -19.04 -10.40 4.79
CA LEU A 552 -19.20 -10.39 3.34
C LEU A 552 -17.89 -10.13 2.59
N ALA A 553 -17.06 -9.19 3.08
CA ALA A 553 -15.76 -8.89 2.48
C ALA A 553 -14.81 -10.09 2.55
N ILE A 554 -14.78 -10.79 3.69
CA ILE A 554 -13.98 -12.01 3.88
C ILE A 554 -14.42 -13.12 2.93
N GLU A 555 -15.72 -13.32 2.75
CA GLU A 555 -16.26 -14.37 1.87
C GLU A 555 -15.90 -14.12 0.41
N LYS A 556 -15.96 -12.86 -0.02
CA LYS A 556 -15.47 -12.44 -1.35
C LYS A 556 -13.96 -12.63 -1.48
N LEU A 557 -13.16 -12.29 -0.46
CA LEU A 557 -11.71 -12.50 -0.48
C LEU A 557 -11.33 -13.98 -0.51
N ILE A 558 -12.04 -14.84 0.23
CA ILE A 558 -11.83 -16.30 0.21
C ILE A 558 -12.21 -16.87 -1.15
N ALA A 559 -13.33 -16.43 -1.75
CA ALA A 559 -13.70 -16.85 -3.10
C ALA A 559 -12.59 -16.51 -4.10
N ARG A 560 -12.06 -15.28 -4.06
CA ARG A 560 -10.92 -14.86 -4.89
C ARG A 560 -9.65 -15.67 -4.57
N ARG A 561 -9.32 -15.89 -3.30
CA ARG A 561 -8.19 -16.75 -2.88
C ARG A 561 -8.32 -18.15 -3.52
N ASN A 562 -9.52 -18.73 -3.46
CA ASN A 562 -9.77 -20.06 -4.01
C ASN A 562 -9.62 -20.11 -5.53
N GLU A 563 -9.93 -19.03 -6.26
CA GLU A 563 -9.71 -18.95 -7.71
C GLU A 563 -8.23 -19.04 -8.11
N LEU A 564 -7.29 -18.72 -7.22
CA LEU A 564 -5.85 -18.83 -7.49
C LEU A 564 -5.36 -20.29 -7.50
N ILE A 565 -6.11 -21.23 -6.90
CA ILE A 565 -5.64 -22.60 -6.67
C ILE A 565 -5.41 -23.36 -7.98
N VAL A 566 -6.37 -23.29 -8.91
CA VAL A 566 -6.32 -24.05 -10.16
C VAL A 566 -5.30 -23.49 -11.15
N PRO A 567 -5.32 -22.18 -11.51
CA PRO A 567 -4.39 -21.62 -12.50
C PRO A 567 -2.92 -21.70 -12.10
N PHE A 568 -2.63 -21.72 -10.80
CA PHE A 568 -1.26 -21.82 -10.27
C PHE A 568 -0.93 -23.19 -9.70
N GLU A 569 -1.78 -24.20 -9.90
CA GLU A 569 -1.58 -25.57 -9.42
C GLU A 569 -1.16 -25.65 -7.94
N LEU A 570 -1.81 -24.86 -7.07
CA LEU A 570 -1.46 -24.78 -5.65
C LEU A 570 -1.80 -26.10 -4.91
N GLY A 571 -2.68 -26.93 -5.49
CA GLY A 571 -2.96 -28.27 -4.97
C GLY A 571 -1.73 -29.18 -4.90
N LEU A 572 -0.69 -28.93 -5.71
CA LEU A 572 0.59 -29.63 -5.64
C LEU A 572 1.37 -29.34 -4.34
N ASP A 573 1.05 -28.25 -3.65
CA ASP A 573 1.57 -27.93 -2.32
C ASP A 573 0.53 -28.20 -1.21
N GLY A 574 -0.50 -29.02 -1.51
CA GLY A 574 -1.52 -29.42 -0.54
C GLY A 574 -2.56 -28.34 -0.23
N ILE A 575 -2.56 -27.21 -0.95
CA ILE A 575 -3.54 -26.14 -0.78
C ILE A 575 -4.92 -26.62 -1.24
N LYS A 576 -5.91 -26.47 -0.36
CA LYS A 576 -7.32 -26.77 -0.64
C LYS A 576 -8.16 -25.49 -0.64
N PRO A 577 -9.29 -25.48 -1.37
CA PRO A 577 -10.27 -24.42 -1.25
C PRO A 577 -10.77 -24.32 0.19
N LEU A 578 -10.84 -23.11 0.73
CA LEU A 578 -11.53 -22.86 2.00
C LEU A 578 -13.04 -22.81 1.73
N PRO A 579 -13.90 -23.29 2.65
CA PRO A 579 -15.34 -23.09 2.55
C PRO A 579 -15.65 -21.60 2.49
N CYS A 580 -16.44 -21.17 1.51
CA CYS A 580 -16.97 -19.81 1.41
C CYS A 580 -18.30 -19.78 0.68
N ASP A 581 -19.12 -18.80 1.00
CA ASP A 581 -20.37 -18.48 0.31
C ASP A 581 -20.42 -16.97 -0.02
N PRO A 582 -19.87 -16.55 -1.16
CA PRO A 582 -19.92 -15.14 -1.57
C PRO A 582 -21.34 -14.65 -1.91
N ALA A 583 -22.34 -15.54 -1.98
CA ALA A 583 -23.74 -15.23 -2.23
C ALA A 583 -24.62 -15.39 -0.97
N LEU A 584 -24.00 -15.39 0.22
CA LEU A 584 -24.68 -15.58 1.49
C LEU A 584 -25.76 -14.52 1.77
N THR A 585 -26.66 -14.85 2.70
CA THR A 585 -27.60 -13.93 3.33
C THR A 585 -27.33 -13.92 4.83
N ILE A 586 -27.16 -12.74 5.44
CA ILE A 586 -26.90 -12.59 6.88
C ILE A 586 -28.15 -12.04 7.54
N THR A 587 -28.63 -12.75 8.57
CA THR A 587 -29.64 -12.23 9.50
C THR A 587 -28.94 -11.73 10.77
N VAL A 588 -29.22 -10.49 11.18
CA VAL A 588 -28.69 -9.87 12.40
C VAL A 588 -29.84 -9.49 13.32
N LYS A 589 -29.72 -9.83 14.61
CA LYS A 589 -30.65 -9.33 15.64
C LYS A 589 -30.10 -8.04 16.24
N HIS A 590 -30.85 -6.95 16.12
CA HIS A 590 -30.51 -5.64 16.66
C HIS A 590 -31.72 -5.04 17.39
N ASN A 591 -31.55 -4.57 18.63
CA ASN A 591 -32.64 -4.03 19.46
C ASN A 591 -33.90 -4.92 19.50
N GLY A 592 -33.70 -6.24 19.58
CA GLY A 592 -34.78 -7.23 19.66
C GLY A 592 -35.48 -7.55 18.34
N ARG A 593 -35.15 -6.88 17.24
CA ARG A 593 -35.69 -7.14 15.89
C ARG A 593 -34.65 -7.84 15.01
N GLU A 594 -35.12 -8.66 14.07
CA GLU A 594 -34.28 -9.30 13.07
C GLU A 594 -34.25 -8.48 11.78
N TYR A 595 -33.06 -8.37 11.21
CA TYR A 595 -32.77 -7.64 9.99
C TYR A 595 -31.98 -8.53 9.05
N GLN A 596 -32.10 -8.31 7.73
CA GLN A 596 -31.27 -8.95 6.73
C GLN A 596 -30.39 -7.90 6.03
N PRO A 597 -29.32 -7.42 6.70
CA PRO A 597 -28.45 -6.39 6.11
C PRO A 597 -27.66 -6.88 4.90
N VAL A 598 -27.54 -8.19 4.69
CA VAL A 598 -26.92 -8.78 3.50
C VAL A 598 -27.86 -9.80 2.88
N VAL A 599 -28.15 -9.66 1.59
CA VAL A 599 -29.00 -10.56 0.80
C VAL A 599 -28.27 -10.93 -0.48
N ASN A 600 -28.11 -12.23 -0.75
CA ASN A 600 -27.46 -12.75 -1.97
C ASN A 600 -26.08 -12.14 -2.25
N GLY A 601 -25.23 -12.01 -1.21
CA GLY A 601 -23.88 -11.49 -1.35
C GLY A 601 -23.78 -9.98 -1.53
N ARG A 602 -24.83 -9.24 -1.19
CA ARG A 602 -24.91 -7.78 -1.30
C ARG A 602 -25.48 -7.17 -0.03
N ILE A 603 -24.90 -6.06 0.41
CA ILE A 603 -25.46 -5.21 1.46
C ILE A 603 -26.75 -4.58 0.92
N ASP A 604 -27.86 -4.81 1.61
CA ASP A 604 -29.18 -4.29 1.23
C ASP A 604 -29.33 -2.84 1.70
N GLU A 605 -29.27 -1.90 0.75
CA GLU A 605 -29.48 -0.47 0.97
C GLU A 605 -30.86 -0.15 1.55
N ASN A 606 -31.84 -1.04 1.40
CA ASN A 606 -33.20 -0.86 1.90
C ASN A 606 -33.41 -1.39 3.31
N CYS A 607 -32.47 -2.18 3.83
CA CYS A 607 -32.52 -2.70 5.18
C CYS A 607 -32.52 -1.54 6.21
N PRO A 608 -33.51 -1.46 7.12
CA PRO A 608 -33.58 -0.34 8.07
C PRO A 608 -32.35 -0.24 8.99
N LEU A 609 -31.73 -1.37 9.35
CA LEU A 609 -30.49 -1.38 10.14
C LEU A 609 -29.32 -0.77 9.36
N VAL A 610 -29.21 -1.03 8.06
CA VAL A 610 -28.17 -0.44 7.22
C VAL A 610 -28.34 1.08 7.18
N LYS A 611 -29.57 1.57 6.92
CA LYS A 611 -29.89 3.01 6.91
C LYS A 611 -29.61 3.68 8.26
N GLU A 612 -29.93 3.01 9.36
CA GLU A 612 -29.64 3.49 10.72
C GLU A 612 -28.13 3.69 10.94
N LEU A 613 -27.33 2.68 10.57
CA LEU A 613 -25.87 2.71 10.71
C LEU A 613 -25.21 3.76 9.81
N GLU A 614 -25.68 3.93 8.57
CA GLU A 614 -25.19 4.95 7.64
C GLU A 614 -25.51 6.37 8.12
N ALA A 615 -26.70 6.59 8.68
CA ALA A 615 -27.07 7.89 9.25
C ALA A 615 -26.28 8.21 10.54
N GLY A 616 -26.03 7.19 11.37
CA GLY A 616 -25.46 7.35 12.71
C GLY A 616 -23.94 7.34 12.78
N ILE A 617 -23.29 6.39 12.09
CA ILE A 617 -21.87 6.05 12.29
C ILE A 617 -21.08 6.13 10.97
N HIS A 618 -21.55 5.44 9.93
CA HIS A 618 -20.79 5.24 8.70
C HIS A 618 -21.16 6.27 7.65
N ALA A 619 -20.55 7.46 7.77
CA ALA A 619 -20.99 8.64 7.04
C ALA A 619 -20.93 8.45 5.52
N GLU A 620 -19.97 7.67 4.99
CA GLU A 620 -19.86 7.44 3.54
C GLU A 620 -20.84 6.43 2.96
N GLY A 621 -21.56 5.71 3.81
CA GLY A 621 -22.41 4.60 3.38
C GLY A 621 -21.73 3.24 3.49
N LEU A 622 -22.55 2.20 3.59
CA LEU A 622 -22.17 0.80 3.62
C LEU A 622 -22.59 0.09 2.33
N ALA A 623 -23.79 0.40 1.82
CA ALA A 623 -24.33 -0.25 0.63
C ALA A 623 -23.86 0.43 -0.67
N ASN A 624 -23.93 1.76 -0.71
CA ASN A 624 -23.38 2.60 -1.78
C ASN A 624 -22.46 3.61 -1.14
N VAL A 625 -21.18 3.56 -1.49
CA VAL A 625 -20.17 4.44 -0.88
C VAL A 625 -20.12 5.75 -1.65
N ILE A 626 -20.38 6.85 -0.96
CA ILE A 626 -20.25 8.19 -1.52
C ILE A 626 -18.75 8.46 -1.70
N SER A 627 -18.37 8.85 -2.92
CA SER A 627 -16.96 9.11 -3.22
C SER A 627 -16.61 10.53 -2.82
N ARG A 628 -15.38 10.74 -2.32
CA ARG A 628 -14.71 12.01 -1.96
C ARG A 628 -14.94 13.26 -2.84
N LYS A 629 -15.46 13.15 -4.06
CA LYS A 629 -15.65 14.25 -5.03
C LYS A 629 -17.12 14.58 -5.33
N ASN A 630 -18.06 13.77 -4.84
CA ASN A 630 -19.49 13.96 -5.05
C ASN A 630 -20.22 14.06 -3.70
N ASP A 631 -19.48 14.49 -2.67
CA ASP A 631 -20.09 14.90 -1.41
C ASP A 631 -20.76 16.27 -1.63
#